data_AF-A0A919UJM3-F1
#
_entry.id   AF-A0A919UJM3-F1
#
_cell.length_a   1.000
_cell.length_b   1.000
_cell.length_c   1.000
_cell.angle_alpha   90.00
_cell.angle_beta   90.00
_cell.angle_gamma   90.00
#
_symmetry.space_group_name_H-M   'P 1'
#
loop_
_entity.id
_entity.type
_entity.pdbx_description
1 polymer ?
#
loop_
_entity_poly.entity_id
_entity_poly.type
_entity_poly.pdbx_seq_one_letter_code
_entity_poly.pdbx_strand_id
1 'polypeptide(L)'
;MAHASGDDRKDGVLSTLAQGLERGADAFTPARDEDAPADLPGRRRGEHLAPAAAPSTVAAAVLIDCGTSRRDGFTHVLWVSPSVESVLGSAAAERIGEIVGSVDGITAYDWEGLDHLHVRAAGMDHTDVLRAARAAVEAHRAR
;
A
#
# COMPACT_ATOMS: atom_id res chain seq x y z
N MET A 1 31.60 37.53 6.65
CA MET A 1 30.70 37.15 7.77
C MET A 1 30.19 35.76 7.48
N ALA A 2 30.65 34.76 8.24
CA ALA A 2 30.42 33.35 7.94
C ALA A 2 29.13 32.86 8.62
N HIS A 3 28.23 32.29 7.82
CA HIS A 3 27.06 31.56 8.28
C HIS A 3 27.49 30.17 8.79
N ALA A 4 27.92 30.09 10.05
CA ALA A 4 28.18 28.82 10.73
C ALA A 4 27.39 28.83 12.06
N SER A 5 26.12 28.42 12.02
CA SER A 5 25.31 28.25 13.24
C SER A 5 24.06 27.38 13.07
N GLY A 6 23.90 26.72 11.92
CA GLY A 6 22.74 25.87 11.64
C GLY A 6 22.96 24.39 11.95
N ASP A 7 24.04 23.80 11.42
CA ASP A 7 24.34 22.37 11.56
C ASP A 7 24.98 22.02 12.91
N ASP A 8 25.97 22.78 13.37
CA ASP A 8 26.62 22.54 14.68
C ASP A 8 25.61 22.53 15.85
N ARG A 9 24.52 23.29 15.73
CA ARG A 9 23.46 23.35 16.75
C ARG A 9 22.54 22.13 16.70
N LYS A 10 22.26 21.56 15.51
CA LYS A 10 21.44 20.34 15.36
C LYS A 10 22.21 19.11 15.81
N ASP A 11 23.50 19.05 15.51
CA ASP A 11 24.39 17.97 15.95
C ASP A 11 24.56 17.96 17.48
N GLY A 12 24.61 19.14 18.10
CA GLY A 12 24.64 19.27 19.56
C GLY A 12 23.35 18.79 20.24
N VAL A 13 22.19 19.03 19.63
CA VAL A 13 20.89 18.57 20.18
C VAL A 13 20.75 17.06 20.06
N LEU A 14 21.10 16.47 18.91
CA LEU A 14 21.06 15.02 18.72
C LEU A 14 22.05 14.30 19.64
N SER A 15 23.26 14.84 19.81
CA SER A 15 24.27 14.29 20.72
C SER A 15 23.82 14.36 22.19
N THR A 16 23.16 15.45 22.58
CA THR A 16 22.60 15.61 23.93
C THR A 16 21.44 14.63 24.17
N LEU A 17 20.60 14.39 23.17
CA LEU A 17 19.51 13.41 23.25
C LEU A 17 20.06 11.99 23.36
N ALA A 18 21.06 11.63 22.54
CA ALA A 18 21.72 10.32 22.57
C ALA A 18 22.36 10.05 23.95
N GLN A 19 23.14 11.00 24.49
CA GLN A 19 23.70 10.86 25.84
C GLN A 19 22.64 10.85 26.95
N GLY A 20 21.47 11.47 26.73
CA GLY A 20 20.35 11.42 27.67
C GLY A 20 19.67 10.06 27.70
N LEU A 21 19.52 9.43 26.52
CA LEU A 21 19.00 8.08 26.38
C LEU A 21 19.96 7.04 26.97
N GLU A 22 21.28 7.19 26.78
CA GLU A 22 22.29 6.30 27.36
C GLU A 22 22.35 6.39 28.89
N ARG A 23 22.19 7.58 29.47
CA ARG A 23 22.28 7.80 30.93
C ARG A 23 21.13 7.21 31.75
N GLY A 24 20.05 6.76 31.10
CA GLY A 24 18.92 6.09 31.74
C GLY A 24 18.54 4.76 31.08
N ALA A 25 19.32 4.28 30.12
CA ALA A 25 19.13 2.99 29.50
C ALA A 25 19.83 1.92 30.34
N ASP A 26 19.12 1.39 31.33
CA ASP A 26 19.41 0.01 31.75
C ASP A 26 19.29 -0.92 30.53
N ALA A 27 19.96 -2.07 30.58
CA ALA A 27 19.83 -3.08 29.53
C ALA A 27 18.33 -3.40 29.35
N PHE A 28 17.75 -2.97 28.23
CA PHE A 28 16.35 -3.23 27.91
C PHE A 28 16.17 -4.74 27.80
N THR A 29 15.66 -5.33 28.88
CA THR A 29 15.24 -6.71 28.92
C THR A 29 13.73 -6.65 28.98
N PRO A 30 13.00 -6.90 27.88
CA PRO A 30 11.55 -6.87 27.91
C PRO A 30 11.09 -7.87 28.98
N ALA A 31 10.24 -7.43 29.91
CA ALA A 31 9.68 -8.28 30.94
C ALA A 31 8.91 -9.39 30.23
N ARG A 32 9.54 -10.56 30.15
CA ARG A 32 8.95 -11.75 29.56
C ARG A 32 8.24 -12.47 30.68
N ASP A 33 6.92 -12.43 30.62
CA ASP A 33 6.11 -13.30 31.45
C ASP A 33 6.31 -14.73 30.93
N GLU A 34 6.97 -15.58 31.72
CA GLU A 34 7.25 -16.98 31.35
C GLU A 34 5.95 -17.80 31.20
N ASP A 35 4.87 -17.34 31.86
CA ASP A 35 3.55 -17.95 31.81
C ASP A 35 2.65 -17.35 30.71
N ALA A 36 3.11 -16.30 30.01
CA ALA A 36 2.36 -15.78 28.88
C ALA A 36 2.28 -16.82 27.76
N PRO A 37 1.09 -17.04 27.18
CA PRO A 37 0.94 -17.97 26.08
C PRO A 37 1.87 -17.54 24.92
N ALA A 38 2.61 -18.53 24.39
CA ALA A 38 3.61 -18.31 23.34
C ALA A 38 3.03 -17.68 22.06
N ASP A 39 1.71 -17.83 21.87
CA ASP A 39 0.93 -17.32 20.77
C ASP A 39 -0.22 -16.45 21.29
N LEU A 40 -0.47 -15.33 20.61
CA LEU A 40 -1.61 -14.47 20.90
C LEU A 40 -2.90 -15.15 20.40
N PRO A 41 -4.05 -14.97 21.08
CA PRO A 41 -5.32 -15.53 20.62
C PRO A 41 -5.62 -15.14 19.16
N GLY A 42 -5.86 -16.14 18.31
CA GLY A 42 -6.14 -15.93 16.89
C GLY A 42 -4.93 -15.54 16.03
N ARG A 43 -3.70 -15.63 16.55
CA ARG A 43 -2.48 -15.38 15.78
C ARG A 43 -1.52 -16.55 15.94
N ARG A 44 -1.09 -17.15 14.83
CA ARG A 44 0.01 -18.13 14.88
C ARG A 44 1.32 -17.45 14.49
N ARG A 45 2.38 -17.70 15.26
CA ARG A 45 3.73 -17.24 14.90
C ARG A 45 4.09 -17.68 13.48
N GLY A 46 4.52 -16.73 12.64
CA GLY A 46 4.95 -17.00 11.27
C GLY A 46 3.83 -17.21 10.25
N GLU A 47 2.55 -17.12 10.63
CA GLU A 47 1.42 -17.25 9.71
C GLU A 47 1.45 -16.25 8.56
N HIS A 48 1.82 -15.00 8.84
CA HIS A 48 2.00 -13.96 7.82
C HIS A 48 3.30 -14.10 7.01
N LEU A 49 4.20 -15.01 7.41
CA LEU A 49 5.41 -15.36 6.65
C LEU A 49 5.18 -16.57 5.76
N ALA A 50 4.04 -17.26 5.91
CA ALA A 50 3.67 -18.32 4.99
C ALA A 50 3.55 -17.73 3.57
N PRO A 51 3.98 -18.48 2.53
CA PRO A 51 3.79 -18.02 1.17
C PRO A 51 2.31 -17.71 0.96
N ALA A 52 2.01 -16.45 0.68
CA ALA A 52 0.66 -16.04 0.34
C ALA A 52 0.21 -16.88 -0.87
N ALA A 53 -1.05 -17.32 -0.85
CA ALA A 53 -1.62 -17.98 -2.02
C ALA A 53 -1.42 -17.07 -3.23
N ALA A 54 -0.84 -17.62 -4.31
CA ALA A 54 -0.65 -16.87 -5.53
C ALA A 54 -2.00 -16.31 -6.01
N PRO A 55 -2.01 -15.12 -6.65
CA PRO A 55 -3.25 -14.56 -7.19
C PRO A 55 -3.95 -15.59 -8.07
N SER A 56 -5.22 -15.86 -7.80
CA SER A 56 -5.98 -16.89 -8.51
C SER A 56 -6.36 -16.49 -9.93
N THR A 57 -6.20 -15.21 -10.30
CA THR A 57 -6.46 -14.68 -11.64
C THR A 57 -5.41 -13.66 -12.06
N VAL A 58 -5.31 -13.44 -13.37
CA VAL A 58 -4.46 -12.39 -13.94
C VAL A 58 -4.91 -11.02 -13.46
N ALA A 59 -6.22 -10.75 -13.47
CA ALA A 59 -6.75 -9.49 -12.94
C ALA A 59 -6.38 -9.26 -11.47
N ALA A 60 -6.32 -10.31 -10.64
CA ALA A 60 -5.87 -10.20 -9.25
C ALA A 60 -4.35 -9.98 -9.12
N ALA A 61 -3.55 -10.42 -10.10
CA ALA A 61 -2.12 -10.11 -10.18
C ALA A 61 -1.85 -8.68 -10.68
N VAL A 62 -2.81 -8.07 -11.40
CA VAL A 62 -2.71 -6.71 -11.94
C VAL A 62 -3.22 -5.66 -10.96
N LEU A 63 -4.42 -5.85 -10.41
CA LEU A 63 -5.00 -4.96 -9.40
C LEU A 63 -4.87 -5.63 -8.04
N ILE A 64 -3.93 -5.16 -7.22
CA ILE A 64 -3.51 -5.81 -5.98
C ILE A 64 -4.53 -5.54 -4.87
N ASP A 65 -4.88 -4.27 -4.67
CA ASP A 65 -5.70 -3.83 -3.55
C ASP A 65 -6.48 -2.53 -3.87
N CYS A 66 -7.43 -2.17 -3.00
CA CYS A 66 -8.22 -0.97 -3.05
C CYS A 66 -8.22 -0.25 -1.69
N GLY A 67 -7.70 0.97 -1.67
CA GLY A 67 -7.67 1.84 -0.50
C GLY A 67 -8.58 3.06 -0.63
N THR A 68 -8.62 3.87 0.42
CA THR A 68 -9.28 5.19 0.40
C THR A 68 -8.35 6.22 -0.22
N SER A 69 -8.83 6.94 -1.24
CA SER A 69 -8.05 8.03 -1.85
C SER A 69 -7.94 9.22 -0.89
N ARG A 70 -6.78 9.86 -0.85
CA ARG A 70 -6.57 11.16 -0.18
C ARG A 70 -6.59 12.35 -1.15
N ARG A 71 -6.80 12.08 -2.45
CA ARG A 71 -6.82 13.10 -3.50
C ARG A 71 -8.21 13.70 -3.62
N ASP A 72 -8.28 15.03 -3.70
CA ASP A 72 -9.54 15.75 -3.79
C ASP A 72 -10.38 15.28 -4.98
N GLY A 73 -11.65 15.02 -4.70
CA GLY A 73 -12.60 14.54 -5.71
C GLY A 73 -12.43 13.06 -6.07
N PHE A 74 -11.64 12.26 -5.38
CA PHE A 74 -11.59 10.80 -5.57
C PHE A 74 -11.97 10.09 -4.26
N THR A 75 -12.55 8.89 -4.37
CA THR A 75 -13.03 8.14 -3.20
C THR A 75 -12.15 6.93 -2.91
N HIS A 76 -11.66 6.27 -3.95
CA HIS A 76 -10.83 5.07 -3.84
C HIS A 76 -9.52 5.22 -4.60
N VAL A 77 -8.52 4.43 -4.21
CA VAL A 77 -7.27 4.28 -4.95
C VAL A 77 -7.01 2.79 -5.15
N LEU A 78 -6.87 2.38 -6.41
CA LEU A 78 -6.49 1.03 -6.78
C LEU A 78 -4.98 0.96 -6.89
N TRP A 79 -4.39 -0.05 -6.24
CA TRP A 79 -2.98 -0.34 -6.37
C TRP A 79 -2.74 -1.31 -7.53
N VAL A 80 -2.04 -0.81 -8.55
CA VAL A 80 -1.70 -1.54 -9.76
C VAL A 80 -0.30 -2.13 -9.62
N SER A 81 -0.15 -3.40 -9.96
CA SER A 81 1.12 -4.09 -9.89
C SER A 81 2.18 -3.44 -10.79
N PRO A 82 3.41 -3.24 -10.32
CA PRO A 82 4.50 -2.74 -11.18
C PRO A 82 4.86 -3.73 -12.29
N SER A 83 4.41 -4.98 -12.20
CA SER A 83 4.61 -6.00 -13.25
C SER A 83 3.50 -6.02 -14.30
N VAL A 84 2.60 -5.04 -14.29
CA VAL A 84 1.41 -5.02 -15.14
C VAL A 84 1.72 -5.12 -16.64
N GLU A 85 2.76 -4.44 -17.11
CA GLU A 85 3.21 -4.53 -18.51
C GLU A 85 3.70 -5.93 -18.87
N SER A 86 4.44 -6.58 -17.98
CA SER A 86 4.91 -7.96 -18.19
C SER A 86 3.76 -8.97 -18.22
N VAL A 87 2.67 -8.66 -17.51
CA VAL A 87 1.52 -9.55 -17.36
C VAL A 87 0.49 -9.38 -18.48
N LEU A 88 0.26 -8.15 -18.94
CA LEU A 88 -0.77 -7.81 -19.93
C LEU A 88 -0.23 -7.35 -21.29
N GLY A 89 1.06 -6.98 -21.37
CA GLY A 89 1.65 -6.25 -22.49
C GLY A 89 1.42 -4.74 -22.38
N SER A 90 2.35 -3.94 -22.92
CA SER A 90 2.34 -2.48 -22.76
C SER A 90 1.06 -1.81 -23.28
N ALA A 91 0.55 -2.24 -24.44
CA ALA A 91 -0.68 -1.67 -25.02
C ALA A 91 -1.95 -1.92 -24.18
N ALA A 92 -1.98 -2.97 -23.36
CA ALA A 92 -3.09 -3.24 -22.45
C ALA A 92 -2.88 -2.53 -21.11
N ALA A 93 -1.64 -2.46 -20.63
CA ALA A 93 -1.27 -1.74 -19.41
C ALA A 93 -1.61 -0.24 -19.51
N GLU A 94 -1.30 0.40 -20.64
CA GLU A 94 -1.63 1.82 -20.90
C GLU A 94 -3.14 2.11 -20.84
N ARG A 95 -3.97 1.10 -21.15
CA ARG A 95 -5.44 1.23 -21.19
C ARG A 95 -6.13 0.87 -19.88
N ILE A 96 -5.41 0.50 -18.82
CA ILE A 96 -6.02 0.10 -17.54
C ILE A 96 -6.91 1.20 -16.96
N GLY A 97 -6.46 2.45 -17.02
CA GLY A 97 -7.26 3.58 -16.56
C GLY A 97 -8.61 3.64 -17.26
N GLU A 98 -8.63 3.47 -18.59
CA GLU A 98 -9.85 3.46 -19.40
C GLU A 98 -10.74 2.26 -19.10
N ILE A 99 -10.15 1.06 -18.99
CA ILE A 99 -10.86 -0.19 -18.69
C ILE A 99 -11.57 -0.06 -17.32
N VAL A 100 -10.85 0.39 -16.30
CA VAL A 100 -11.42 0.62 -14.97
C VAL A 100 -12.42 1.76 -15.00
N GLY A 101 -12.12 2.85 -15.71
CA GLY A 101 -13.02 3.99 -15.87
C GLY A 101 -14.35 3.65 -16.56
N SER A 102 -14.40 2.56 -17.32
CA SER A 102 -15.63 2.06 -17.97
C SER A 102 -16.55 1.26 -17.05
N VAL A 103 -16.14 0.99 -15.81
CA VAL A 103 -16.95 0.24 -14.84
C VAL A 103 -18.14 1.08 -14.38
N ASP A 104 -19.33 0.50 -14.42
CA ASP A 104 -20.54 1.13 -13.90
C ASP A 104 -20.37 1.57 -12.44
N GLY A 105 -20.68 2.83 -12.16
CA GLY A 105 -20.49 3.45 -10.84
C GLY A 105 -19.16 4.19 -10.70
N ILE A 106 -18.16 3.94 -11.56
CA ILE A 106 -16.97 4.77 -11.66
C ILE A 106 -17.28 5.97 -12.55
N THR A 107 -17.06 7.17 -12.03
CA THR A 107 -17.44 8.43 -12.69
C THR A 107 -16.25 9.29 -13.10
N ALA A 108 -15.07 9.01 -12.54
CA ALA A 108 -13.81 9.62 -12.90
C ALA A 108 -12.66 8.71 -12.46
N TYR A 109 -11.53 8.79 -13.15
CA TYR A 109 -10.27 8.18 -12.74
C TYR A 109 -9.10 9.10 -13.05
N ASP A 110 -8.00 8.96 -12.31
CA ASP A 110 -6.76 9.67 -12.57
C ASP A 110 -5.56 8.93 -11.94
N TRP A 111 -4.39 9.09 -12.53
CA TRP A 111 -3.17 8.45 -12.06
C TRP A 111 -2.40 9.31 -11.06
N GLU A 112 -1.79 8.65 -10.08
CA GLU A 112 -0.68 9.15 -9.29
C GLU A 112 0.51 8.21 -9.51
N GLY A 113 1.57 8.74 -10.11
CA GLY A 113 2.71 7.91 -10.51
C GLY A 113 2.32 6.83 -11.53
N LEU A 114 2.90 5.64 -11.39
CA LEU A 114 2.74 4.51 -12.32
C LEU A 114 1.87 3.37 -11.76
N ASP A 115 1.56 3.40 -10.46
CA ASP A 115 0.98 2.28 -9.73
C ASP A 115 -0.28 2.64 -8.94
N HIS A 116 -0.64 3.92 -8.82
CA HIS A 116 -1.85 4.34 -8.11
C HIS A 116 -2.87 4.92 -9.08
N LEU A 117 -4.02 4.24 -9.18
CA LEU A 117 -5.15 4.71 -9.97
C LEU A 117 -6.26 5.17 -9.02
N HIS A 118 -6.43 6.48 -8.90
CA HIS A 118 -7.53 7.07 -8.14
C HIS A 118 -8.82 6.96 -8.94
N VAL A 119 -9.92 6.61 -8.27
CA VAL A 119 -11.24 6.52 -8.87
C VAL A 119 -12.29 7.20 -8.00
N ARG A 120 -13.27 7.83 -8.66
CA ARG A 120 -14.48 8.36 -8.03
C ARG A 120 -15.60 7.36 -8.24
N ALA A 121 -15.95 6.65 -7.18
CA ALA A 121 -17.02 5.65 -7.18
C ALA A 121 -17.88 5.86 -5.93
N ALA A 122 -18.60 6.98 -5.88
CA ALA A 122 -19.41 7.34 -4.73
C ALA A 122 -20.55 6.32 -4.54
N GLY A 123 -20.65 5.74 -3.35
CA GLY A 123 -21.68 4.75 -3.02
C GLY A 123 -21.28 3.28 -3.24
N MET A 124 -20.07 3.02 -3.72
CA MET A 124 -19.48 1.68 -3.74
C MET A 124 -18.53 1.50 -2.57
N ASP A 125 -18.46 0.29 -2.00
CA ASP A 125 -17.41 -0.06 -1.03
C ASP A 125 -16.12 -0.52 -1.74
N HIS A 126 -15.02 -0.58 -0.99
CA HIS A 126 -13.69 -0.94 -1.52
C HIS A 126 -13.67 -2.33 -2.18
N THR A 127 -14.41 -3.29 -1.62
CA THR A 127 -14.43 -4.67 -2.12
C THR A 127 -15.17 -4.73 -3.45
N ASP A 128 -16.28 -4.02 -3.57
CA ASP A 128 -17.06 -3.92 -4.79
C ASP A 128 -16.30 -3.20 -5.90
N VAL A 129 -15.61 -2.11 -5.58
CA VAL A 129 -14.74 -1.41 -6.55
C VAL A 129 -13.62 -2.35 -7.04
N LEU A 130 -12.90 -3.01 -6.14
CA LEU A 130 -11.82 -3.92 -6.52
C LEU A 130 -12.33 -5.10 -7.36
N ARG A 131 -13.45 -5.69 -6.95
CA ARG A 131 -14.10 -6.82 -7.66
C ARG A 131 -14.55 -6.41 -9.06
N ALA A 132 -15.23 -5.27 -9.20
CA ALA A 132 -15.72 -4.78 -10.49
C ALA A 132 -14.57 -4.38 -11.42
N ALA A 133 -13.55 -3.70 -10.90
CA ALA A 133 -12.36 -3.34 -11.66
C ALA A 133 -11.61 -4.59 -12.16
N ARG A 134 -11.42 -5.61 -11.31
CA ARG A 134 -10.82 -6.89 -11.70
C ARG A 134 -11.64 -7.60 -12.78
N ALA A 135 -12.98 -7.60 -12.64
CA ALA A 135 -13.85 -8.20 -13.65
C ALA A 135 -13.74 -7.50 -15.01
N ALA A 136 -13.61 -6.17 -15.02
CA ALA A 136 -13.40 -5.40 -16.26
C ALA A 136 -12.06 -5.73 -16.94
N VAL A 137 -10.98 -5.82 -16.16
CA VAL A 137 -9.66 -6.23 -16.68
C VAL A 137 -9.72 -7.63 -17.28
N GLU A 138 -10.36 -8.57 -16.61
CA GLU A 138 -10.50 -9.95 -17.11
C GLU A 138 -11.33 -10.00 -18.41
N ALA A 139 -12.43 -9.25 -18.47
CA ALA A 139 -13.28 -9.17 -19.66
C ALA A 139 -12.57 -8.52 -20.87
N HIS A 140 -11.60 -7.63 -20.63
CA HIS A 140 -10.84 -7.00 -21.71
C HIS A 140 -9.74 -7.91 -22.28
N ARG A 141 -9.23 -8.85 -21.48
CA ARG A 141 -8.26 -9.87 -21.91
C ARG A 141 -8.88 -10.93 -22.83
N ALA A 142 -10.17 -11.22 -22.67
CA ALA A 142 -10.87 -12.24 -23.44
C ALA A 142 -11.24 -11.83 -24.89
N ARG A 143 -10.84 -10.62 -25.32
CA ARG A 143 -11.12 -10.06 -26.65
C ARG A 143 -9.85 -9.98 -27.48
#